data_AF-A0A3A8QFY5-F1
#
_entry.id   AF-A0A3A8QFY5-F1
#
_cell.length_a   1.000
_cell.length_b   1.000
_cell.length_c   1.000
_cell.angle_alpha   90.00
_cell.angle_beta   90.00
_cell.angle_gamma   90.00
#
_symmetry.space_group_name_H-M   'P 1'
#
loop_
_entity.id
_entity.type
_entity.pdbx_description
1 polymer ?
#
loop_
_entity_poly.entity_id
_entity_poly.type
_entity_poly.pdbx_seq_one_letter_code
_entity_poly.pdbx_strand_id
1 'polypeptide(L)'
;MSRWSAWLSPCLALLVSGCMSLEVDDAREPEVQQQALTGTQVIDFTSASTTANTDASGKSGGMTVLKANSSNCTVGAYVDCYAQYIEFSPSYTGYLSFNLSSLTQAAPTPAQVTQLQLLTKYQGPAASTSYYQWQLYRFTTSSWVNIANSQGRGEWVWTPALTLNLPGTEVASNFVSSTGEIRARLVKGAGTDAAQLDSLRLQVSWDIPTTCTAETNAAFCTRLGANCGQVSGTDNCGQARTVSSCGSCLSPETCGGGGTSNVCGQGTACTQATFPKGTTWMWDLENNALPTNLNAQVYVVDLFNTSSTKIQEYKNAGKKVVCYFSAGTYENWRSDVSQFPQDTWCSPGENCAQSIHILGDWCESGGGCEWWLDHRKPAVRAVMTSRMQLAKNKGCDAVEPDNIDGYSHDDSISCTDQACWGLTATNQLDYNRWLATTAHSLCLGIALKNDVDQIPALAASFDFAINEQCQKYNECGAYKTWFTNNNKAVFNAEYRVDSGGVTTNWTNCTGTGATCACGESGFVQGDMRTLVFSTASVRYDNIHLACW
;
A
#
# COMPACT_ATOMS: atom_id res chain seq x y z
N MET A 1 10.80 -95.17 -17.77
CA MET A 1 12.05 -95.01 -17.00
C MET A 1 13.11 -94.62 -18.01
N SER A 2 13.46 -93.35 -18.15
CA SER A 2 14.70 -92.85 -17.54
C SER A 2 14.91 -91.44 -18.09
N ARG A 3 15.00 -90.45 -17.19
CA ARG A 3 15.74 -89.20 -17.41
C ARG A 3 17.12 -89.46 -16.80
N TRP A 4 18.23 -88.98 -17.35
CA TRP A 4 18.74 -87.64 -17.13
C TRP A 4 20.01 -87.47 -17.99
N SER A 5 20.19 -86.31 -18.66
CA SER A 5 21.44 -85.52 -18.81
C SER A 5 21.42 -84.62 -20.06
N ALA A 6 22.14 -83.49 -19.95
CA ALA A 6 22.86 -82.69 -20.98
C ALA A 6 22.39 -81.22 -21.03
N TRP A 7 23.17 -80.20 -20.64
CA TRP A 7 24.49 -79.67 -21.06
C TRP A 7 24.49 -78.81 -22.36
N LEU A 8 24.87 -77.54 -22.15
CA LEU A 8 25.55 -76.53 -22.99
C LEU A 8 25.07 -76.17 -24.42
N SER A 9 24.94 -74.85 -24.62
CA SER A 9 24.83 -74.05 -25.88
C SER A 9 25.96 -74.35 -26.90
N PRO A 10 25.87 -74.00 -28.22
CA PRO A 10 25.39 -72.70 -28.76
C PRO A 10 24.74 -72.66 -30.18
N CYS A 11 24.26 -71.46 -30.55
CA CYS A 11 23.93 -70.90 -31.89
C CYS A 11 23.01 -71.69 -32.86
N LEU A 12 21.80 -71.16 -33.12
CA LEU A 12 20.98 -71.54 -34.27
C LEU A 12 20.25 -70.35 -34.91
N ALA A 13 20.03 -70.52 -36.22
CA ALA A 13 19.64 -69.58 -37.25
C ALA A 13 18.14 -69.19 -37.30
N LEU A 14 17.90 -68.10 -38.03
CA LEU A 14 16.82 -67.83 -39.01
C LEU A 14 15.42 -68.44 -38.80
N LEU A 15 14.44 -67.52 -38.61
CA LEU A 15 13.08 -67.49 -39.18
C LEU A 15 12.08 -68.61 -38.80
N VAL A 16 11.10 -68.32 -37.92
CA VAL A 16 9.75 -67.77 -38.21
C VAL A 16 8.85 -67.96 -36.96
N SER A 17 8.01 -66.94 -36.72
CA SER A 17 6.76 -66.92 -35.92
C SER A 17 6.83 -66.92 -34.39
N GLY A 18 6.45 -65.75 -33.87
CA GLY A 18 5.41 -65.69 -32.85
C GLY A 18 5.89 -65.42 -31.44
N CYS A 19 6.06 -64.14 -31.09
CA CYS A 19 5.57 -63.62 -29.81
C CYS A 19 5.52 -62.09 -29.85
N MET A 20 4.34 -61.58 -29.52
CA MET A 20 3.97 -60.18 -29.39
C MET A 20 5.00 -59.41 -28.55
N SER A 21 5.50 -58.31 -29.09
CA SER A 21 6.11 -57.23 -28.31
C SER A 21 5.17 -56.03 -28.40
N LEU A 22 4.84 -55.51 -27.22
CA LEU A 22 4.08 -54.30 -26.97
C LEU A 22 4.78 -53.11 -27.62
N GLU A 23 4.28 -52.68 -28.78
CA GLU A 23 4.49 -51.34 -29.29
C GLU A 23 3.32 -50.48 -28.82
N VAL A 24 3.68 -49.46 -28.03
CA VAL A 24 3.01 -48.18 -27.77
C VAL A 24 1.62 -48.06 -28.40
N ASP A 25 0.60 -48.48 -27.65
CA ASP A 25 -0.77 -48.03 -27.88
C ASP A 25 -0.85 -46.55 -27.51
N ASP A 26 -1.25 -45.78 -28.51
CA ASP A 26 -1.75 -44.41 -28.47
C ASP A 26 -2.82 -44.30 -27.38
N ALA A 27 -2.38 -43.96 -26.17
CA ALA A 27 -3.26 -43.62 -25.06
C ALA A 27 -3.95 -42.31 -25.43
N ARG A 28 -5.18 -42.44 -25.94
CA ARG A 28 -6.17 -41.36 -25.99
C ARG A 28 -5.99 -40.48 -24.77
N GLU A 29 -5.69 -39.21 -25.01
CA GLU A 29 -5.74 -38.22 -23.95
C GLU A 29 -7.13 -38.31 -23.28
N PRO A 30 -7.22 -38.34 -21.94
CA PRO A 30 -8.48 -38.09 -21.31
C PRO A 30 -8.90 -36.68 -21.74
N GLU A 31 -10.08 -36.54 -22.35
CA GLU A 31 -10.76 -35.25 -22.46
C GLU A 31 -10.76 -34.63 -21.06
N VAL A 32 -9.85 -33.70 -20.82
CA VAL A 32 -9.94 -32.81 -19.68
C VAL A 32 -11.15 -31.95 -19.98
N GLN A 33 -12.30 -32.33 -19.43
CA GLN A 33 -13.40 -31.40 -19.22
C GLN A 33 -12.87 -30.30 -18.31
N GLN A 34 -12.25 -29.28 -18.90
CA GLN A 34 -11.84 -28.06 -18.20
C GLN A 34 -13.11 -27.34 -17.78
N GLN A 35 -13.47 -27.44 -16.51
CA GLN A 35 -14.44 -26.54 -15.91
C GLN A 35 -13.90 -25.11 -15.98
N ALA A 36 -14.72 -24.18 -16.47
CA ALA A 36 -14.42 -22.75 -16.47
C ALA A 36 -14.12 -22.28 -15.03
N LEU A 37 -13.01 -21.56 -14.84
CA LEU A 37 -12.75 -20.85 -13.59
C LEU A 37 -13.64 -19.60 -13.56
N THR A 38 -14.35 -19.39 -12.46
CA THR A 38 -15.27 -18.25 -12.28
C THR A 38 -14.59 -17.19 -11.42
N GLY A 39 -14.61 -15.94 -11.87
CA GLY A 39 -14.16 -14.78 -11.10
C GLY A 39 -15.36 -14.04 -10.50
N THR A 40 -15.22 -13.50 -9.29
CA THR A 40 -16.19 -12.59 -8.69
C THR A 40 -15.46 -11.56 -7.83
N GLN A 41 -15.77 -10.28 -8.01
CA GLN A 41 -15.17 -9.19 -7.23
C GLN A 41 -16.14 -8.02 -7.06
N VAL A 42 -16.06 -7.36 -5.90
CA VAL A 42 -16.77 -6.12 -5.60
C VAL A 42 -15.89 -4.94 -5.96
N ILE A 43 -16.45 -3.98 -6.71
CA ILE A 43 -15.80 -2.74 -7.10
C ILE A 43 -16.60 -1.52 -6.65
N ASP A 44 -15.87 -0.45 -6.35
CA ASP A 44 -16.42 0.87 -6.07
C ASP A 44 -16.64 1.69 -7.34
N PHE A 45 -17.47 2.72 -7.24
CA PHE A 45 -17.66 3.63 -8.36
C PHE A 45 -16.41 4.50 -8.57
N THR A 46 -16.05 4.71 -9.82
CA THR A 46 -14.91 5.51 -10.25
C THR A 46 -15.28 6.99 -10.35
N SER A 47 -16.51 7.30 -10.78
CA SER A 47 -17.02 8.67 -10.90
C SER A 47 -18.54 8.77 -10.73
N ALA A 48 -19.05 9.99 -10.57
CA ALA A 48 -20.47 10.31 -10.53
C ALA A 48 -20.77 11.39 -11.57
N SER A 49 -21.91 11.29 -12.26
CA SER A 49 -22.26 12.23 -13.34
C SER A 49 -22.69 13.61 -12.84
N THR A 50 -23.10 13.73 -11.58
CA THR A 50 -23.32 15.00 -10.90
C THR A 50 -23.22 14.81 -9.39
N THR A 51 -22.70 15.82 -8.71
CA THR A 51 -22.72 15.94 -7.24
C THR A 51 -23.79 16.91 -6.75
N ALA A 52 -24.44 17.65 -7.67
CA ALA A 52 -25.52 18.57 -7.34
C ALA A 52 -26.79 17.78 -6.96
N ASN A 53 -27.41 18.15 -5.83
CA ASN A 53 -28.68 17.63 -5.33
C ASN A 53 -28.63 16.27 -4.60
N THR A 54 -27.54 15.96 -3.89
CA THR A 54 -27.41 14.73 -3.06
C THR A 54 -27.39 15.02 -1.55
N ASP A 55 -27.81 16.23 -1.15
CA ASP A 55 -27.73 16.75 0.23
C ASP A 55 -29.03 17.48 0.60
N ALA A 56 -30.13 16.75 0.71
CA ALA A 56 -31.40 17.37 1.05
C ALA A 56 -31.53 17.69 2.56
N SER A 57 -30.88 16.96 3.49
CA SER A 57 -31.04 17.24 4.93
C SER A 57 -30.06 16.59 5.92
N GLY A 58 -28.97 15.89 5.52
CA GLY A 58 -28.15 15.10 6.45
C GLY A 58 -26.64 15.09 6.20
N LYS A 59 -25.86 15.58 7.18
CA LYS A 59 -24.38 15.53 7.34
C LYS A 59 -23.56 15.59 6.05
N SER A 60 -23.60 16.75 5.41
CA SER A 60 -22.70 17.34 4.39
C SER A 60 -21.52 16.48 3.89
N GLY A 61 -21.50 16.22 2.58
CA GLY A 61 -20.32 15.69 1.86
C GLY A 61 -20.62 14.91 0.57
N GLY A 62 -21.90 14.68 0.25
CA GLY A 62 -22.38 14.18 -1.05
C GLY A 62 -21.73 12.87 -1.49
N MET A 63 -21.43 12.73 -2.79
CA MET A 63 -20.85 11.50 -3.35
C MET A 63 -19.51 11.10 -2.72
N THR A 64 -18.74 12.04 -2.16
CA THR A 64 -17.50 11.73 -1.45
C THR A 64 -17.77 10.93 -0.17
N VAL A 65 -18.83 11.27 0.57
CA VAL A 65 -19.27 10.52 1.76
C VAL A 65 -19.77 9.14 1.36
N LEU A 66 -20.59 9.03 0.32
CA LEU A 66 -21.04 7.71 -0.17
C LEU A 66 -19.85 6.82 -0.56
N LYS A 67 -18.82 7.37 -1.20
CA LYS A 67 -17.60 6.61 -1.57
C LYS A 67 -16.85 6.12 -0.33
N ALA A 68 -16.64 7.00 0.64
CA ALA A 68 -15.94 6.67 1.89
C ALA A 68 -16.72 5.64 2.73
N ASN A 69 -18.04 5.77 2.81
CA ASN A 69 -18.88 4.79 3.50
C ASN A 69 -18.85 3.44 2.78
N SER A 70 -18.96 3.44 1.44
CA SER A 70 -18.97 2.22 0.64
C SER A 70 -17.70 1.40 0.81
N SER A 71 -16.52 2.03 0.93
CA SER A 71 -15.27 1.31 1.20
C SER A 71 -15.20 0.67 2.58
N ASN A 72 -15.86 1.26 3.59
CA ASN A 72 -15.81 0.84 4.99
C ASN A 72 -16.96 -0.09 5.41
N CYS A 73 -18.01 -0.20 4.61
CA CYS A 73 -19.21 -0.94 4.96
C CYS A 73 -19.04 -2.44 4.67
N THR A 74 -18.93 -3.26 5.73
CA THR A 74 -18.88 -4.72 5.63
C THR A 74 -20.22 -5.29 5.15
N VAL A 75 -20.21 -6.09 4.09
CA VAL A 75 -21.42 -6.75 3.56
C VAL A 75 -22.01 -7.69 4.63
N GLY A 76 -23.28 -7.48 4.99
CA GLY A 76 -24.05 -8.35 5.90
C GLY A 76 -24.35 -7.77 7.29
N ALA A 77 -23.81 -6.61 7.66
CA ALA A 77 -24.10 -5.96 8.94
C ALA A 77 -25.44 -5.18 8.91
N TYR A 78 -26.20 -5.25 10.01
CA TYR A 78 -27.44 -4.46 10.24
C TYR A 78 -27.16 -3.07 10.84
N VAL A 79 -25.94 -2.84 11.30
CA VAL A 79 -25.53 -1.62 12.00
C VAL A 79 -25.24 -0.52 10.99
N ASP A 80 -25.48 0.73 11.37
CA ASP A 80 -25.03 1.90 10.63
C ASP A 80 -23.54 1.78 10.28
N CYS A 81 -23.16 1.82 8.99
CA CYS A 81 -21.75 1.64 8.61
C CYS A 81 -20.95 2.90 8.94
N TYR A 82 -21.61 4.06 8.95
CA TYR A 82 -21.03 5.32 9.36
C TYR A 82 -22.12 6.28 9.82
N ALA A 83 -21.85 7.15 10.80
CA ALA A 83 -22.85 8.11 11.30
C ALA A 83 -23.30 9.18 10.29
N GLN A 84 -22.86 9.11 9.03
CA GLN A 84 -23.15 10.00 7.91
C GLN A 84 -23.74 9.16 6.78
N TYR A 85 -24.70 9.71 6.02
CA TYR A 85 -25.36 9.07 4.88
C TYR A 85 -25.60 10.14 3.82
N ILE A 86 -25.97 9.72 2.61
CA ILE A 86 -26.45 10.66 1.60
C ILE A 86 -27.96 10.57 1.44
N GLU A 87 -28.60 11.72 1.27
CA GLU A 87 -30.02 11.80 0.91
C GLU A 87 -30.15 12.35 -0.50
N PHE A 88 -30.70 11.55 -1.40
CA PHE A 88 -30.96 12.03 -2.75
C PHE A 88 -32.09 13.06 -2.74
N SER A 89 -31.84 14.22 -3.34
CA SER A 89 -32.90 15.16 -3.65
C SER A 89 -33.96 14.48 -4.52
N PRO A 90 -35.24 14.88 -4.39
CA PRO A 90 -36.30 14.47 -5.32
C PRO A 90 -36.00 14.74 -6.80
N SER A 91 -35.08 15.66 -7.11
CA SER A 91 -34.67 16.03 -8.47
C SER A 91 -33.39 15.34 -8.95
N TYR A 92 -32.81 14.42 -8.18
CA TYR A 92 -31.56 13.75 -8.56
C TYR A 92 -31.77 12.83 -9.78
N THR A 93 -31.05 13.13 -10.86
CA THR A 93 -31.03 12.35 -12.11
C THR A 93 -29.65 11.76 -12.42
N GLY A 94 -28.70 11.93 -11.51
CA GLY A 94 -27.31 11.47 -11.67
C GLY A 94 -27.17 9.95 -11.62
N TYR A 95 -25.97 9.49 -11.93
CA TYR A 95 -25.59 8.09 -11.88
C TYR A 95 -24.13 7.94 -11.46
N LEU A 96 -23.81 6.75 -10.96
CA LEU A 96 -22.46 6.32 -10.64
C LEU A 96 -21.92 5.48 -11.78
N SER A 97 -20.67 5.70 -12.14
CA SER A 97 -19.92 4.89 -13.10
C SER A 97 -18.95 3.97 -12.36
N PHE A 98 -18.96 2.70 -12.74
CA PHE A 98 -18.03 1.66 -12.31
C PHE A 98 -17.22 1.23 -13.53
N ASN A 99 -16.00 0.72 -13.34
CA ASN A 99 -15.18 0.28 -14.47
C ASN A 99 -14.58 -1.11 -14.21
N LEU A 100 -14.66 -2.00 -15.21
CA LEU A 100 -13.99 -3.30 -15.18
C LEU A 100 -12.47 -3.18 -14.98
N SER A 101 -11.85 -2.07 -15.37
CA SER A 101 -10.44 -1.78 -15.10
C SER A 101 -10.10 -1.62 -13.60
N SER A 102 -11.12 -1.52 -12.73
CA SER A 102 -10.94 -1.48 -11.27
C SER A 102 -10.84 -2.88 -10.64
N LEU A 103 -10.98 -3.95 -11.43
CA LEU A 103 -10.79 -5.31 -10.97
C LEU A 103 -9.29 -5.58 -10.74
N THR A 104 -8.97 -6.34 -9.68
CA THR A 104 -7.59 -6.70 -9.32
C THR A 104 -7.10 -7.92 -10.11
N GLN A 105 -8.03 -8.73 -10.61
CA GLN A 105 -7.79 -9.77 -11.60
C GLN A 105 -7.83 -9.17 -13.02
N ALA A 106 -7.28 -9.87 -14.01
CA ALA A 106 -7.33 -9.43 -15.39
C ALA A 106 -8.78 -9.07 -15.79
N ALA A 107 -9.00 -7.81 -16.15
CA ALA A 107 -10.34 -7.30 -16.40
C ALA A 107 -11.01 -8.12 -17.52
N PRO A 108 -12.18 -8.70 -17.30
CA PRO A 108 -12.91 -9.42 -18.33
C PRO A 108 -13.29 -8.44 -19.44
N THR A 109 -13.35 -8.95 -20.66
CA THR A 109 -14.07 -8.31 -21.76
C THR A 109 -15.56 -8.20 -21.39
N PRO A 110 -16.30 -7.22 -21.94
CA PRO A 110 -17.74 -7.12 -21.71
C PRO A 110 -18.52 -8.42 -21.95
N ALA A 111 -18.08 -9.23 -22.93
CA ALA A 111 -18.71 -10.50 -23.26
C ALA A 111 -18.50 -11.61 -22.22
N GLN A 112 -17.45 -11.52 -21.39
CA GLN A 112 -17.13 -12.50 -20.35
C GLN A 112 -17.90 -12.24 -19.05
N VAL A 113 -18.50 -11.06 -18.88
CA VAL A 113 -19.28 -10.74 -17.68
C VAL A 113 -20.56 -11.57 -17.67
N THR A 114 -20.68 -12.44 -16.67
CA THR A 114 -21.80 -13.36 -16.50
C THR A 114 -22.85 -12.84 -15.53
N GLN A 115 -22.43 -12.03 -14.55
CA GLN A 115 -23.35 -11.49 -13.55
C GLN A 115 -22.95 -10.08 -13.10
N LEU A 116 -23.96 -9.25 -12.85
CA LEU A 116 -23.83 -7.98 -12.16
C LEU A 116 -24.82 -7.96 -11.00
N GLN A 117 -24.33 -7.61 -9.81
CA GLN A 117 -25.17 -7.46 -8.63
C GLN A 117 -24.85 -6.14 -7.94
N LEU A 118 -25.87 -5.32 -7.71
CA LEU A 118 -25.71 -4.05 -7.02
C LEU A 118 -25.79 -4.32 -5.51
N LEU A 119 -24.73 -3.94 -4.80
CA LEU A 119 -24.66 -4.06 -3.34
C LEU A 119 -25.03 -2.71 -2.73
N THR A 120 -26.05 -2.67 -1.87
CA THR A 120 -26.53 -1.40 -1.33
C THR A 120 -27.04 -1.51 0.10
N LYS A 121 -26.86 -0.45 0.88
CA LYS A 121 -27.43 -0.30 2.22
C LYS A 121 -28.11 1.04 2.33
N TYR A 122 -29.39 1.02 2.71
CA TYR A 122 -30.18 2.23 2.86
C TYR A 122 -31.16 2.11 4.04
N GLN A 123 -31.67 3.24 4.52
CA GLN A 123 -32.90 3.32 5.29
C GLN A 123 -33.79 4.41 4.71
N GLY A 124 -35.08 4.38 5.00
CA GLY A 124 -35.98 5.39 4.50
C GLY A 124 -37.42 5.10 4.87
N PRO A 125 -38.35 5.95 4.43
CA PRO A 125 -39.77 5.79 4.72
C PRO A 125 -40.32 4.48 4.13
N ALA A 126 -41.46 4.01 4.65
CA ALA A 126 -42.19 2.89 4.08
C ALA A 126 -42.50 3.10 2.59
N ALA A 127 -42.58 2.02 1.82
CA ALA A 127 -42.88 2.08 0.38
C ALA A 127 -44.23 2.74 0.04
N SER A 128 -45.16 2.80 1.01
CA SER A 128 -46.43 3.54 0.92
C SER A 128 -46.26 5.06 0.99
N THR A 129 -45.14 5.55 1.55
CA THR A 129 -44.84 6.96 1.80
C THR A 129 -43.85 7.51 0.79
N SER A 130 -42.73 6.80 0.53
CA SER A 130 -41.88 7.05 -0.63
C SER A 130 -41.39 5.75 -1.27
N TYR A 131 -41.34 5.75 -2.60
CA TYR A 131 -40.96 4.61 -3.42
C TYR A 131 -39.66 4.91 -4.18
N TYR A 132 -38.69 3.98 -4.13
CA TYR A 132 -37.37 4.13 -4.75
C TYR A 132 -37.07 2.95 -5.68
N GLN A 133 -36.29 3.21 -6.74
CA GLN A 133 -35.89 2.20 -7.72
C GLN A 133 -34.37 2.24 -7.96
N TRP A 134 -33.76 1.07 -7.94
CA TRP A 134 -32.37 0.88 -8.35
C TRP A 134 -32.34 0.49 -9.81
N GLN A 135 -31.49 1.16 -10.58
CA GLN A 135 -31.42 0.98 -12.02
C GLN A 135 -29.98 0.76 -12.47
N LEU A 136 -29.81 -0.10 -13.48
CA LEU A 136 -28.59 -0.23 -14.26
C LEU A 136 -28.81 0.26 -15.69
N TYR A 137 -27.80 0.86 -16.29
CA TYR A 137 -27.88 1.36 -17.66
C TYR A 137 -27.56 0.25 -18.66
N ARG A 138 -28.51 -0.06 -19.53
CA ARG A 138 -28.31 -0.96 -20.65
C ARG A 138 -27.71 -0.17 -21.81
N PHE A 139 -26.46 -0.44 -22.15
CA PHE A 139 -25.75 0.28 -23.21
C PHE A 139 -26.26 -0.09 -24.61
N THR A 140 -26.64 -1.36 -24.82
CA THR A 140 -27.10 -1.84 -26.13
C THR A 140 -28.37 -1.15 -26.63
N THR A 141 -29.25 -0.73 -25.72
CA THR A 141 -30.49 0.00 -26.03
C THR A 141 -30.49 1.42 -25.51
N SER A 142 -29.37 1.89 -24.94
CA SER A 142 -29.23 3.23 -24.36
C SER A 142 -30.33 3.59 -23.34
N SER A 143 -30.73 2.64 -22.49
CA SER A 143 -31.89 2.77 -21.59
C SER A 143 -31.62 2.31 -20.17
N TRP A 144 -32.26 2.92 -19.19
CA TRP A 144 -32.22 2.48 -17.79
C TRP A 144 -33.18 1.33 -17.53
N VAL A 145 -32.73 0.30 -16.80
CA VAL A 145 -33.52 -0.89 -16.44
C VAL A 145 -33.64 -0.97 -14.92
N ASN A 146 -34.87 -1.12 -14.42
CA ASN A 146 -35.15 -1.33 -13.00
C ASN A 146 -34.71 -2.74 -12.58
N ILE A 147 -33.80 -2.83 -11.60
CA ILE A 147 -33.33 -4.11 -11.05
C ILE A 147 -33.95 -4.41 -9.68
N ALA A 148 -34.37 -3.39 -8.94
CA ALA A 148 -35.03 -3.54 -7.65
C ALA A 148 -35.83 -2.29 -7.26
N ASN A 149 -36.65 -2.43 -6.22
CA ASN A 149 -37.38 -1.32 -5.62
C ASN A 149 -37.45 -1.43 -4.09
N SER A 150 -37.99 -0.41 -3.42
CA SER A 150 -38.06 -0.33 -1.95
C SER A 150 -39.23 -1.11 -1.30
N GLN A 151 -40.02 -1.86 -2.07
CA GLN A 151 -41.19 -2.57 -1.54
C GLN A 151 -40.80 -3.69 -0.55
N GLY A 152 -41.56 -3.83 0.54
CA GLY A 152 -41.34 -4.89 1.55
C GLY A 152 -40.20 -4.62 2.53
N ARG A 153 -39.80 -3.36 2.72
CA ARG A 153 -38.67 -2.94 3.57
C ARG A 153 -39.20 -2.12 4.76
N GLY A 154 -38.55 -2.26 5.92
CA GLY A 154 -38.96 -1.59 7.17
C GLY A 154 -38.81 -0.07 7.09
N GLU A 155 -39.72 0.64 7.76
CA GLU A 155 -39.72 2.10 7.82
C GLU A 155 -38.64 2.61 8.78
N TRP A 156 -37.72 3.44 8.29
CA TRP A 156 -36.60 4.03 9.05
C TRP A 156 -35.75 3.00 9.80
N VAL A 157 -35.60 1.82 9.20
CA VAL A 157 -34.71 0.76 9.66
C VAL A 157 -33.67 0.50 8.59
N TRP A 158 -32.39 0.51 8.98
CA TRP A 158 -31.30 0.09 8.10
C TRP A 158 -31.56 -1.30 7.54
N THR A 159 -31.52 -1.40 6.21
CA THR A 159 -31.54 -2.72 5.57
C THR A 159 -30.24 -3.46 5.89
N PRO A 160 -30.26 -4.81 5.98
CA PRO A 160 -29.02 -5.55 5.79
C PRO A 160 -28.44 -5.19 4.42
N ALA A 161 -27.12 -5.34 4.23
CA ALA A 161 -26.51 -5.12 2.92
C ALA A 161 -27.25 -5.95 1.85
N LEU A 162 -27.87 -5.27 0.90
CA LEU A 162 -28.73 -5.87 -0.11
C LEU A 162 -27.92 -6.20 -1.35
N THR A 163 -28.03 -7.44 -1.81
CA THR A 163 -27.54 -7.86 -3.12
C THR A 163 -28.71 -7.87 -4.10
N LEU A 164 -28.71 -6.89 -5.01
CA LEU A 164 -29.76 -6.71 -6.00
C LEU A 164 -29.30 -7.31 -7.34
N ASN A 165 -29.97 -8.38 -7.76
CA ASN A 165 -29.65 -9.09 -8.99
C ASN A 165 -30.24 -8.39 -10.21
N LEU A 166 -29.58 -8.51 -11.35
CA LEU A 166 -30.22 -8.29 -12.65
C LEU A 166 -31.46 -9.20 -12.78
N PRO A 167 -32.56 -8.73 -13.40
CA PRO A 167 -33.68 -9.59 -13.77
C PRO A 167 -33.20 -10.75 -14.64
N GLY A 168 -33.75 -11.96 -14.45
CA GLY A 168 -33.32 -13.15 -15.20
C GLY A 168 -33.55 -13.08 -16.72
N THR A 169 -34.28 -12.08 -17.21
CA THR A 169 -34.46 -11.77 -18.62
C THR A 169 -33.34 -10.91 -19.21
N GLU A 170 -32.46 -10.37 -18.36
CA GLU A 170 -31.34 -9.53 -18.77
C GLU A 170 -30.06 -10.35 -18.92
N VAL A 171 -29.20 -9.91 -19.85
CA VAL A 171 -27.85 -10.46 -20.03
C VAL A 171 -26.85 -9.43 -19.52
N ALA A 172 -25.95 -9.82 -18.61
CA ALA A 172 -25.05 -8.91 -17.91
C ALA A 172 -24.15 -8.09 -18.85
N SER A 173 -23.67 -8.70 -19.94
CA SER A 173 -22.85 -8.04 -20.95
C SER A 173 -23.52 -6.84 -21.63
N ASN A 174 -24.86 -6.77 -21.68
CA ASN A 174 -25.60 -5.63 -22.24
C ASN A 174 -25.49 -4.35 -21.41
N PHE A 175 -25.02 -4.46 -20.16
CA PHE A 175 -24.87 -3.38 -19.19
C PHE A 175 -23.43 -2.90 -19.04
N VAL A 176 -22.53 -3.44 -19.87
CA VAL A 176 -21.12 -3.06 -19.91
C VAL A 176 -20.85 -2.37 -21.25
N SER A 177 -20.29 -1.16 -21.22
CA SER A 177 -19.87 -0.46 -22.44
C SER A 177 -18.67 -1.13 -23.11
N SER A 178 -18.33 -0.70 -24.34
CA SER A 178 -17.13 -1.15 -25.04
C SER A 178 -15.82 -0.82 -24.31
N THR A 179 -15.83 0.17 -23.42
CA THR A 179 -14.67 0.57 -22.61
C THR A 179 -14.69 -0.01 -21.19
N GLY A 180 -15.62 -0.93 -20.89
CA GLY A 180 -15.74 -1.54 -19.55
C GLY A 180 -16.49 -0.70 -18.51
N GLU A 181 -17.08 0.44 -18.90
CA GLU A 181 -17.94 1.24 -18.01
C GLU A 181 -19.28 0.54 -17.74
N ILE A 182 -19.73 0.56 -16.49
CA ILE A 182 -21.06 0.14 -16.03
C ILE A 182 -21.68 1.31 -15.27
N ARG A 183 -22.97 1.60 -15.47
CA ARG A 183 -23.64 2.72 -14.78
C ARG A 183 -24.79 2.24 -13.92
N ALA A 184 -24.84 2.73 -12.69
CA ALA A 184 -25.92 2.48 -11.74
C ALA A 184 -26.50 3.79 -11.19
N ARG A 185 -27.79 3.80 -10.86
CA ARG A 185 -28.40 4.91 -10.14
C ARG A 185 -29.51 4.46 -9.20
N LEU A 186 -29.75 5.27 -8.18
CA LEU A 186 -30.97 5.25 -7.37
C LEU A 186 -31.85 6.40 -7.83
N VAL A 187 -33.11 6.12 -8.17
CA VAL A 187 -34.10 7.15 -8.50
C VAL A 187 -35.27 7.09 -7.52
N LYS A 188 -35.74 8.26 -7.12
CA LYS A 188 -36.99 8.41 -6.39
C LYS A 188 -38.15 8.32 -7.38
N GLY A 189 -39.11 7.44 -7.11
CA GLY A 189 -40.33 7.28 -7.87
C GLY A 189 -41.42 8.27 -7.44
N ALA A 190 -42.15 7.95 -6.37
CA ALA A 190 -43.23 8.78 -5.81
C ALA A 190 -43.05 8.96 -4.29
N GLY A 191 -43.50 10.08 -3.71
CA GLY A 191 -43.47 10.33 -2.25
C GLY A 191 -42.85 11.67 -1.84
N THR A 192 -42.93 12.01 -0.55
CA THR A 192 -42.47 13.31 -0.01
C THR A 192 -41.07 13.27 0.58
N ASP A 193 -40.63 12.14 1.14
CA ASP A 193 -39.36 12.04 1.87
C ASP A 193 -38.22 11.41 1.04
N ALA A 194 -36.98 11.45 1.52
CA ALA A 194 -35.78 10.90 0.87
C ALA A 194 -35.23 9.66 1.62
N ALA A 195 -34.63 8.73 0.88
CA ALA A 195 -33.93 7.59 1.46
C ALA A 195 -32.50 8.01 1.81
N GLN A 196 -32.03 7.52 2.95
CA GLN A 196 -30.66 7.66 3.41
C GLN A 196 -29.87 6.48 2.88
N LEU A 197 -28.97 6.75 1.94
CA LEU A 197 -28.10 5.75 1.35
C LEU A 197 -26.73 5.82 2.02
N ASP A 198 -26.29 4.67 2.51
CA ASP A 198 -25.03 4.50 3.23
C ASP A 198 -23.96 3.88 2.31
N SER A 199 -24.34 2.88 1.51
CA SER A 199 -23.42 2.25 0.55
C SER A 199 -24.05 1.89 -0.80
N LEU A 200 -23.24 1.97 -1.86
CA LEU A 200 -23.58 1.53 -3.20
C LEU A 200 -22.34 1.03 -3.96
N ARG A 201 -22.17 -0.28 -4.05
CA ARG A 201 -21.06 -0.97 -4.71
C ARG A 201 -21.57 -1.92 -5.78
N LEU A 202 -20.69 -2.42 -6.65
CA LEU A 202 -21.05 -3.35 -7.71
C LEU A 202 -20.23 -4.63 -7.57
N GLN A 203 -20.90 -5.78 -7.45
CA GLN A 203 -20.26 -7.07 -7.62
C GLN A 203 -20.35 -7.49 -9.09
N VAL A 204 -19.21 -7.86 -9.65
CA VAL A 204 -19.06 -8.34 -11.03
C VAL A 204 -18.59 -9.78 -10.98
N SER A 205 -19.27 -10.67 -11.71
CA SER A 205 -18.83 -12.04 -11.94
C SER A 205 -18.59 -12.29 -13.42
N TRP A 206 -17.59 -13.10 -13.73
CA TRP A 206 -17.20 -13.40 -15.11
C TRP A 206 -16.62 -14.81 -15.25
N ASP A 207 -16.69 -15.34 -16.46
CA ASP A 207 -16.02 -16.59 -16.82
C ASP A 207 -14.62 -16.29 -17.35
N ILE A 208 -13.64 -17.09 -16.93
CA ILE A 208 -12.29 -17.10 -17.49
C ILE A 208 -12.26 -18.17 -18.60
N PRO A 209 -12.09 -17.81 -19.88
CA PRO A 209 -12.00 -18.80 -20.94
C PRO A 209 -10.76 -19.67 -20.74
N THR A 210 -10.95 -20.98 -20.77
CA THR A 210 -9.94 -22.01 -20.44
C THR A 210 -8.90 -22.24 -21.53
N THR A 211 -8.95 -21.51 -22.65
CA THR A 211 -7.86 -21.45 -23.64
C THR A 211 -7.23 -20.08 -23.66
N CYS A 212 -6.54 -19.73 -22.57
CA CYS A 212 -5.72 -18.53 -22.62
C CYS A 212 -4.48 -18.77 -23.49
N THR A 213 -4.41 -18.05 -24.61
CA THR A 213 -3.19 -17.95 -25.41
C THR A 213 -2.26 -16.96 -24.72
N ALA A 214 -1.12 -17.44 -24.22
CA ALA A 214 -0.15 -16.61 -23.53
C ALA A 214 0.30 -15.45 -24.42
N GLU A 215 0.24 -14.24 -23.89
CA GLU A 215 0.71 -13.05 -24.56
C GLU A 215 2.23 -13.12 -24.80
N THR A 216 2.69 -12.48 -25.88
CA THR A 216 4.13 -12.37 -26.16
C THR A 216 4.81 -11.47 -25.14
N ASN A 217 6.15 -11.54 -25.01
CA ASN A 217 6.89 -10.61 -24.14
C ASN A 217 6.57 -9.14 -24.48
N ALA A 218 6.46 -8.80 -25.77
CA ALA A 218 6.16 -7.44 -26.21
C ALA A 218 4.74 -7.00 -25.81
N ALA A 219 3.75 -7.90 -25.93
CA ALA A 219 2.38 -7.63 -25.50
C ALA A 219 2.27 -7.51 -23.98
N PHE A 220 2.98 -8.37 -23.22
CA PHE A 220 3.10 -8.31 -21.76
C PHE A 220 3.64 -6.96 -21.30
N CYS A 221 4.75 -6.51 -21.91
CA CYS A 221 5.37 -5.21 -21.61
C CYS A 221 4.43 -4.06 -21.93
N THR A 222 3.83 -4.06 -23.12
CA THR A 222 2.88 -3.02 -23.56
C THR A 222 1.68 -2.92 -22.62
N ARG A 223 1.09 -4.06 -22.23
CA ARG A 223 -0.05 -4.13 -21.32
C ARG A 223 0.28 -3.59 -19.93
N LEU A 224 1.47 -3.88 -19.43
CA LEU A 224 1.96 -3.37 -18.15
C LEU A 224 2.47 -1.92 -18.24
N GLY A 225 2.32 -1.27 -19.40
CA GLY A 225 2.81 0.09 -19.63
C GLY A 225 4.33 0.20 -19.63
N ALA A 226 5.06 -0.91 -19.69
CA ALA A 226 6.50 -0.96 -19.63
C ALA A 226 7.13 -0.90 -21.04
N ASN A 227 8.12 -0.03 -21.20
CA ASN A 227 8.93 0.08 -22.42
C ASN A 227 10.44 -0.03 -22.13
N CYS A 228 10.81 -0.38 -20.89
CA CYS A 228 12.20 -0.65 -20.52
C CYS A 228 12.36 -1.58 -19.31
N GLY A 229 13.55 -2.16 -19.18
CA GLY A 229 13.96 -2.92 -17.99
C GLY A 229 13.23 -4.26 -17.82
N GLN A 230 13.61 -5.02 -16.79
CA GLN A 230 12.96 -6.29 -16.46
C GLN A 230 11.59 -6.04 -15.82
N VAL A 231 10.59 -6.83 -16.20
CA VAL A 231 9.23 -6.74 -15.63
C VAL A 231 8.77 -8.13 -15.23
N SER A 232 8.34 -8.26 -13.98
CA SER A 232 7.69 -9.45 -13.45
C SER A 232 6.22 -9.13 -13.16
N GLY A 233 5.34 -10.07 -13.46
CA GLY A 233 3.91 -9.86 -13.27
C GLY A 233 3.11 -11.05 -13.78
N THR A 234 1.81 -10.98 -13.52
CA THR A 234 0.85 -11.98 -14.01
C THR A 234 0.51 -11.68 -15.46
N ASP A 235 0.62 -12.68 -16.33
CA ASP A 235 0.27 -12.54 -17.74
C ASP A 235 -1.26 -12.55 -17.96
N ASN A 236 -1.67 -12.36 -19.21
CA ASN A 236 -3.07 -12.43 -19.63
C ASN A 236 -3.75 -13.78 -19.33
N CYS A 237 -3.00 -14.81 -18.94
CA CYS A 237 -3.47 -16.14 -18.57
C CYS A 237 -3.45 -16.40 -17.07
N GLY A 238 -3.14 -15.39 -16.25
CA GLY A 238 -3.07 -15.57 -14.81
C GLY A 238 -1.76 -16.22 -14.35
N GLN A 239 -0.79 -16.45 -15.23
CA GLN A 239 0.49 -17.06 -14.87
C GLN A 239 1.52 -15.99 -14.50
N ALA A 240 2.17 -16.16 -13.35
CA ALA A 240 3.30 -15.31 -12.99
C ALA A 240 4.46 -15.57 -13.95
N ARG A 241 4.94 -14.52 -14.61
CA ARG A 241 6.11 -14.59 -15.51
C ARG A 241 7.02 -13.39 -15.33
N THR A 242 8.25 -13.53 -15.82
CA THR A 242 9.25 -12.47 -15.85
C THR A 242 9.75 -12.30 -17.27
N VAL A 243 9.66 -11.07 -17.79
CA VAL A 243 10.28 -10.65 -19.04
C VAL A 243 11.60 -9.96 -18.71
N SER A 244 12.71 -10.52 -19.16
CA SER A 244 14.07 -10.04 -18.84
C SER A 244 14.36 -8.61 -19.32
N SER A 245 13.67 -8.15 -20.36
CA SER A 245 13.69 -6.76 -20.80
C SER A 245 12.46 -6.40 -21.64
N CYS A 246 11.79 -5.31 -21.26
CA CYS A 246 10.73 -4.65 -22.02
C CYS A 246 11.25 -3.57 -22.99
N GLY A 247 12.56 -3.48 -23.18
CA GLY A 247 13.23 -2.49 -24.01
C GLY A 247 14.38 -1.79 -23.30
N SER A 248 14.99 -0.85 -24.01
CA SER A 248 16.07 0.02 -23.52
C SER A 248 15.75 1.46 -23.87
N CYS A 249 15.98 2.38 -22.94
CA CYS A 249 15.75 3.80 -23.17
C CYS A 249 16.83 4.42 -24.06
N LEU A 250 16.42 5.39 -24.87
CA LEU A 250 17.35 6.18 -25.67
C LEU A 250 17.87 7.34 -24.83
N SER A 251 19.18 7.53 -24.78
CA SER A 251 19.79 8.67 -24.08
C SER A 251 19.16 9.99 -24.56
N PRO A 252 18.82 10.95 -23.67
CA PRO A 252 19.09 10.98 -22.21
C PRO A 252 18.10 10.24 -21.27
N GLU A 253 17.13 9.48 -21.78
CA GLU A 253 16.15 8.77 -20.94
C GLU A 253 16.79 7.61 -20.17
N THR A 254 16.34 7.42 -18.94
CA THR A 254 16.66 6.26 -18.12
C THR A 254 15.39 5.48 -17.82
N CYS A 255 15.53 4.18 -17.59
CA CYS A 255 14.39 3.35 -17.26
C CYS A 255 13.85 3.71 -15.87
N GLY A 256 12.61 4.16 -15.78
CA GLY A 256 12.06 4.74 -14.56
C GLY A 256 12.34 6.23 -14.38
N GLY A 257 13.07 6.86 -15.30
CA GLY A 257 13.58 8.22 -15.13
C GLY A 257 12.49 9.29 -14.96
N GLY A 258 11.30 9.08 -15.52
CA GLY A 258 10.15 9.97 -15.38
C GLY A 258 9.30 9.75 -14.11
N GLY A 259 9.79 9.01 -13.12
CA GLY A 259 9.07 8.71 -11.86
C GLY A 259 8.05 7.57 -11.95
N THR A 260 7.94 6.90 -13.11
CA THR A 260 7.11 5.70 -13.29
C THR A 260 8.02 4.52 -13.62
N SER A 261 8.05 3.49 -12.76
CA SER A 261 8.91 2.31 -12.94
C SER A 261 8.70 1.67 -14.32
N ASN A 262 9.79 1.17 -14.92
CA ASN A 262 9.77 0.46 -16.20
C ASN A 262 9.26 1.28 -17.41
N VAL A 263 9.14 2.60 -17.24
CA VAL A 263 8.84 3.56 -18.31
C VAL A 263 10.06 4.43 -18.56
N CYS A 264 10.49 4.51 -19.81
CA CYS A 264 11.46 5.49 -20.28
C CYS A 264 10.86 6.86 -20.08
N GLY A 265 11.56 7.64 -19.28
CA GLY A 265 11.24 9.03 -19.09
C GLY A 265 12.51 9.76 -18.75
N GLN A 266 12.47 11.06 -18.98
CA GLN A 266 13.41 11.95 -18.36
C GLN A 266 12.70 12.58 -17.18
N GLY A 267 13.24 12.35 -15.99
CA GLY A 267 12.96 13.26 -14.90
C GLY A 267 13.37 14.63 -15.42
N THR A 268 12.50 15.63 -15.29
CA THR A 268 13.03 16.99 -15.25
C THR A 268 14.14 16.94 -14.22
N ALA A 269 15.36 17.37 -14.56
CA ALA A 269 16.47 17.41 -13.60
C ALA A 269 16.00 18.20 -12.38
N CYS A 270 15.49 17.48 -11.39
CA CYS A 270 14.90 18.04 -10.21
C CYS A 270 16.08 18.20 -9.27
N THR A 271 16.30 19.44 -8.84
CA THR A 271 17.33 19.69 -7.84
C THR A 271 16.78 19.15 -6.51
N GLN A 272 17.28 17.99 -6.09
CA GLN A 272 17.00 17.47 -4.75
C GLN A 272 17.40 18.52 -3.72
N ALA A 273 16.59 18.67 -2.67
CA ALA A 273 16.94 19.55 -1.58
C ALA A 273 18.24 19.07 -0.93
N THR A 274 19.17 19.98 -0.71
CA THR A 274 20.45 19.66 -0.06
C THR A 274 20.33 19.85 1.46
N PHE A 275 20.95 18.97 2.23
CA PHE A 275 20.95 19.02 3.69
C PHE A 275 22.40 19.07 4.19
N PRO A 276 23.05 20.24 4.12
CA PRO A 276 24.45 20.36 4.53
C PRO A 276 24.62 20.16 6.04
N LYS A 277 25.80 19.71 6.46
CA LYS A 277 26.14 19.62 7.89
C LYS A 277 25.86 20.95 8.63
N GLY A 278 25.45 20.85 9.88
CA GLY A 278 25.07 22.00 10.70
C GLY A 278 23.75 22.70 10.36
N THR A 279 22.96 22.16 9.41
CA THR A 279 21.58 22.61 9.17
C THR A 279 20.75 22.49 10.45
N THR A 280 20.04 23.55 10.84
CA THR A 280 19.16 23.55 12.01
C THR A 280 17.82 22.88 11.70
N TRP A 281 17.24 22.17 12.66
CA TRP A 281 16.08 21.30 12.41
C TRP A 281 15.10 21.26 13.59
N MET A 282 13.83 21.01 13.31
CA MET A 282 12.80 20.80 14.33
C MET A 282 12.08 19.50 14.02
N TRP A 283 11.83 18.70 15.06
CA TRP A 283 11.16 17.40 14.94
C TRP A 283 9.91 17.39 15.79
N ASP A 284 8.77 17.19 15.14
CA ASP A 284 7.50 17.06 15.81
C ASP A 284 6.59 16.11 15.04
N LEU A 285 6.25 14.98 15.66
CA LEU A 285 5.44 13.94 15.06
C LEU A 285 4.03 13.88 15.63
N GLU A 286 3.75 14.60 16.72
CA GLU A 286 2.49 14.49 17.45
C GLU A 286 1.59 15.73 17.28
N ASN A 287 2.16 16.90 17.04
CA ASN A 287 1.40 18.13 16.82
C ASN A 287 1.03 18.31 15.34
N ASN A 288 -0.23 18.67 15.09
CA ASN A 288 -0.73 18.92 13.73
C ASN A 288 -0.23 20.26 13.11
N ALA A 289 0.46 21.11 13.88
CA ALA A 289 0.94 22.41 13.42
C ALA A 289 2.10 22.97 14.26
N LEU A 290 3.26 23.12 13.65
CA LEU A 290 4.41 23.86 14.19
C LEU A 290 4.25 25.38 13.94
N PRO A 291 4.74 26.23 14.86
CA PRO A 291 4.99 27.65 14.56
C PRO A 291 5.98 27.79 13.41
N THR A 292 5.73 28.68 12.45
CA THR A 292 6.60 28.87 11.26
C THR A 292 7.88 29.67 11.55
N ASN A 293 7.96 30.32 12.71
CA ASN A 293 9.03 31.23 13.10
C ASN A 293 10.11 30.58 13.99
N LEU A 294 10.07 29.25 14.18
CA LEU A 294 11.13 28.56 14.93
C LEU A 294 12.48 28.71 14.20
N ASN A 295 13.56 28.83 14.98
CA ASN A 295 14.94 28.92 14.50
C ASN A 295 15.46 27.55 14.01
N ALA A 296 14.78 27.01 13.01
CA ALA A 296 15.14 25.77 12.32
C ALA A 296 14.93 25.97 10.81
N GLN A 297 15.84 25.42 10.01
CA GLN A 297 15.78 25.44 8.54
C GLN A 297 14.98 24.26 7.99
N VAL A 298 14.94 23.15 8.72
CA VAL A 298 14.24 21.92 8.34
C VAL A 298 13.17 21.59 9.37
N TYR A 299 11.93 21.35 8.93
CA TYR A 299 10.87 20.78 9.77
C TYR A 299 10.65 19.33 9.38
N VAL A 300 10.78 18.45 10.36
CA VAL A 300 10.51 17.03 10.25
C VAL A 300 9.15 16.78 10.91
N VAL A 301 8.17 16.36 10.11
CA VAL A 301 6.75 16.28 10.51
C VAL A 301 6.12 14.98 10.06
N ASP A 302 5.10 14.51 10.78
CA ASP A 302 4.37 13.31 10.42
C ASP A 302 3.67 13.45 9.05
N LEU A 303 3.91 12.47 8.16
CA LEU A 303 3.37 12.46 6.80
C LEU A 303 1.84 12.46 6.78
N PHE A 304 1.19 11.75 7.69
CA PHE A 304 -0.27 11.56 7.66
C PHE A 304 -1.00 12.71 8.34
N ASN A 305 -0.50 13.14 9.51
CA ASN A 305 -1.14 14.15 10.36
C ASN A 305 -0.92 15.58 9.84
N THR A 306 0.12 15.81 9.03
CA THR A 306 0.38 17.14 8.45
C THR A 306 -0.31 17.31 7.10
N SER A 307 -1.17 18.33 6.98
CA SER A 307 -1.86 18.65 5.73
C SER A 307 -0.94 19.27 4.68
N SER A 308 -1.28 19.12 3.39
CA SER A 308 -0.56 19.78 2.29
C SER A 308 -0.55 21.30 2.41
N THR A 309 -1.66 21.90 2.87
CA THR A 309 -1.74 23.34 3.16
C THR A 309 -0.70 23.76 4.19
N LYS A 310 -0.55 22.97 5.27
CA LYS A 310 0.40 23.29 6.33
C LYS A 310 1.85 23.12 5.87
N ILE A 311 2.13 22.09 5.09
CA ILE A 311 3.43 21.91 4.43
C ILE A 311 3.75 23.12 3.55
N GLN A 312 2.79 23.60 2.75
CA GLN A 312 3.00 24.79 1.93
C GLN A 312 3.24 26.06 2.76
N GLU A 313 2.59 26.23 3.91
CA GLU A 313 2.89 27.32 4.85
C GLU A 313 4.35 27.27 5.33
N TYR A 314 4.87 26.10 5.70
CA TYR A 314 6.28 25.95 6.09
C TYR A 314 7.22 26.32 4.94
N LYS A 315 6.92 25.87 3.72
CA LYS A 315 7.73 26.20 2.55
C LYS A 315 7.71 27.68 2.23
N ASN A 316 6.56 28.34 2.35
CA ASN A 316 6.43 29.79 2.18
C ASN A 316 7.21 30.56 3.25
N ALA A 317 7.38 29.99 4.44
CA ALA A 317 8.25 30.51 5.49
C ALA A 317 9.74 30.15 5.30
N GLY A 318 10.12 29.61 4.14
CA GLY A 318 11.50 29.26 3.79
C GLY A 318 12.02 27.99 4.46
N LYS A 319 11.14 27.14 5.00
CA LYS A 319 11.53 25.86 5.60
C LYS A 319 11.60 24.78 4.54
N LYS A 320 12.57 23.87 4.68
CA LYS A 320 12.52 22.55 4.02
C LYS A 320 11.68 21.61 4.87
N VAL A 321 10.86 20.78 4.24
CA VAL A 321 9.99 19.86 4.97
C VAL A 321 10.39 18.41 4.70
N VAL A 322 10.66 17.66 5.77
CA VAL A 322 10.91 16.21 5.76
C VAL A 322 9.66 15.53 6.31
N CYS A 323 9.12 14.57 5.57
CA CYS A 323 7.90 13.86 5.97
C CYS A 323 8.22 12.48 6.53
N TYR A 324 7.91 12.29 7.80
CA TYR A 324 8.08 11.05 8.57
C TYR A 324 7.01 10.02 8.23
N PHE A 325 7.41 8.77 8.10
CA PHE A 325 6.53 7.60 8.20
C PHE A 325 7.36 6.39 8.65
N SER A 326 6.76 5.43 9.34
CA SER A 326 7.47 4.16 9.55
C SER A 326 7.55 3.36 8.26
N ALA A 327 8.74 2.88 7.92
CA ALA A 327 8.97 2.01 6.77
C ALA A 327 9.27 0.56 7.14
N GLY A 328 9.58 0.29 8.40
CA GLY A 328 9.82 -1.07 8.91
C GLY A 328 8.71 -1.63 9.79
N THR A 329 7.71 -0.82 10.16
CA THR A 329 6.59 -1.28 10.98
C THR A 329 5.23 -0.96 10.35
N TYR A 330 4.28 -1.83 10.66
CA TYR A 330 2.85 -1.69 10.47
C TYR A 330 2.30 -0.94 11.68
N GLU A 331 1.55 0.13 11.41
CA GLU A 331 0.91 0.96 12.44
C GLU A 331 -0.61 0.86 12.25
N ASN A 332 -1.31 0.19 13.18
CA ASN A 332 -2.72 -0.20 12.96
C ASN A 332 -3.70 0.99 12.88
N TRP A 333 -3.25 2.18 13.27
CA TRP A 333 -4.02 3.43 13.27
C TRP A 333 -3.85 4.24 11.98
N ARG A 334 -2.94 3.87 11.09
CA ARG A 334 -2.69 4.62 9.85
C ARG A 334 -3.83 4.40 8.84
N SER A 335 -4.13 5.45 8.07
CA SER A 335 -5.21 5.40 7.08
C SER A 335 -4.97 4.42 5.93
N ASP A 336 -3.72 4.02 5.69
CA ASP A 336 -3.31 3.08 4.65
C ASP A 336 -3.12 1.64 5.17
N VAL A 337 -3.49 1.37 6.42
CA VAL A 337 -3.31 0.07 7.08
C VAL A 337 -3.90 -1.10 6.29
N SER A 338 -5.03 -0.89 5.60
CA SER A 338 -5.69 -1.92 4.78
C SER A 338 -4.91 -2.31 3.51
N GLN A 339 -3.83 -1.60 3.17
CA GLN A 339 -2.98 -1.91 2.03
C GLN A 339 -1.92 -2.97 2.34
N PHE A 340 -1.69 -3.29 3.62
CA PHE A 340 -0.75 -4.32 4.04
C PHE A 340 -1.45 -5.69 4.08
N PRO A 341 -1.05 -6.66 3.25
CA PRO A 341 -1.54 -8.03 3.35
C PRO A 341 -1.16 -8.64 4.71
N GLN A 342 -2.00 -9.52 5.25
CA GLN A 342 -1.76 -10.16 6.55
C GLN A 342 -0.47 -10.99 6.59
N ASP A 343 0.06 -11.43 5.44
CA ASP A 343 1.34 -12.17 5.37
C ASP A 343 2.59 -11.26 5.44
N THR A 344 2.41 -9.95 5.68
CA THR A 344 3.50 -8.97 5.79
C THR A 344 3.80 -8.52 7.22
N TRP A 345 2.92 -8.82 8.18
CA TRP A 345 3.08 -8.50 9.60
C TRP A 345 2.43 -9.61 10.45
N CYS A 346 2.61 -9.56 11.76
CA CYS A 346 1.99 -10.51 12.69
C CYS A 346 1.70 -9.81 14.02
N SER A 347 0.51 -10.00 14.57
CA SER A 347 0.23 -9.57 15.94
C SER A 347 0.69 -10.63 16.97
N PRO A 348 1.08 -10.22 18.19
CA PRO A 348 1.39 -11.16 19.26
C PRO A 348 0.24 -12.16 19.53
N GLY A 349 0.55 -13.45 19.51
CA GLY A 349 -0.41 -14.53 19.82
C GLY A 349 -1.12 -15.14 18.61
N GLU A 350 -0.91 -14.65 17.39
CA GLU A 350 -1.39 -15.30 16.17
C GLU A 350 -0.47 -16.44 15.72
N ASN A 351 -1.05 -17.48 15.11
CA ASN A 351 -0.31 -18.59 14.51
C ASN A 351 0.24 -18.18 13.14
N CYS A 352 1.30 -17.37 13.16
CA CYS A 352 1.88 -16.72 12.00
C CYS A 352 2.92 -17.58 11.28
N ALA A 353 2.54 -18.80 10.87
CA ALA A 353 3.44 -19.74 10.19
C ALA A 353 4.13 -19.22 8.89
N GLN A 354 3.86 -17.98 8.47
CA GLN A 354 4.37 -17.35 7.24
C GLN A 354 4.79 -15.87 7.39
N SER A 355 4.54 -15.23 8.53
CA SER A 355 4.86 -13.82 8.79
C SER A 355 5.95 -13.71 9.85
N ILE A 356 6.70 -12.62 9.78
CA ILE A 356 7.76 -12.30 10.74
C ILE A 356 7.20 -12.26 12.17
N HIS A 357 7.74 -13.13 13.04
CA HIS A 357 7.49 -13.14 14.49
C HIS A 357 8.38 -12.11 15.21
N ILE A 358 8.48 -10.86 14.75
CA ILE A 358 9.17 -9.84 15.56
C ILE A 358 8.13 -9.22 16.46
N LEU A 359 8.15 -9.65 17.71
CA LEU A 359 7.37 -9.09 18.80
C LEU A 359 7.96 -7.73 19.18
N GLY A 360 7.53 -6.67 18.50
CA GLY A 360 7.38 -5.37 19.13
C GLY A 360 5.89 -5.18 19.33
N ASP A 361 5.38 -5.20 20.56
CA ASP A 361 4.03 -4.71 20.84
C ASP A 361 4.16 -3.32 21.42
N TRP A 362 4.36 -2.33 20.55
CA TRP A 362 4.30 -0.94 20.96
C TRP A 362 2.86 -0.52 20.88
N CYS A 363 2.12 -0.99 21.87
CA CYS A 363 0.70 -0.73 21.95
C CYS A 363 0.47 0.34 23.01
N GLU A 364 0.05 1.52 22.56
CA GLU A 364 -0.26 2.61 23.47
C GLU A 364 -1.53 2.28 24.27
N SER A 365 -1.63 2.84 25.47
CA SER A 365 -2.81 2.69 26.33
C SER A 365 -4.12 3.24 25.72
N GLY A 366 -4.05 3.83 24.50
CA GLY A 366 -5.16 4.28 23.66
C GLY A 366 -5.55 3.37 22.49
N GLY A 367 -4.91 2.21 22.30
CA GLY A 367 -5.35 1.14 21.39
C GLY A 367 -4.65 1.06 20.02
N GLY A 368 -3.75 2.00 19.71
CA GLY A 368 -2.86 1.88 18.56
C GLY A 368 -1.74 0.90 18.86
N CYS A 369 -1.52 -0.09 18.00
CA CYS A 369 -0.37 -1.01 18.09
C CYS A 369 0.49 -0.94 16.82
N GLU A 370 1.78 -1.12 17.02
CA GLU A 370 2.80 -1.12 15.99
C GLU A 370 3.54 -2.47 15.98
N TRP A 371 3.74 -3.05 14.79
CA TRP A 371 4.37 -4.37 14.59
C TRP A 371 5.36 -4.33 13.44
N TRP A 372 6.44 -5.12 13.48
CA TRP A 372 7.40 -5.16 12.39
C TRP A 372 6.83 -5.75 11.09
N LEU A 373 7.35 -5.26 9.97
CA LEU A 373 7.02 -5.69 8.62
C LEU A 373 8.07 -6.63 8.02
N ASP A 374 7.61 -7.58 7.22
CA ASP A 374 8.45 -8.31 6.26
C ASP A 374 8.71 -7.46 5.02
N HIS A 375 9.69 -6.58 5.12
CA HIS A 375 10.11 -5.70 4.03
C HIS A 375 10.75 -6.42 2.83
N ARG A 376 10.92 -7.76 2.88
CA ARG A 376 11.28 -8.57 1.71
C ARG A 376 10.07 -8.79 0.79
N LYS A 377 8.85 -8.66 1.32
CA LYS A 377 7.61 -8.82 0.55
C LYS A 377 7.41 -7.66 -0.42
N PRO A 378 7.09 -7.91 -1.69
CA PRO A 378 6.84 -6.84 -2.67
C PRO A 378 5.71 -5.89 -2.25
N ALA A 379 4.71 -6.38 -1.51
CA ALA A 379 3.60 -5.56 -1.03
C ALA A 379 4.06 -4.42 -0.10
N VAL A 380 5.03 -4.67 0.78
CA VAL A 380 5.59 -3.62 1.67
C VAL A 380 6.25 -2.52 0.83
N ARG A 381 7.03 -2.90 -0.19
CA ARG A 381 7.65 -1.95 -1.12
C ARG A 381 6.62 -1.14 -1.92
N ALA A 382 5.49 -1.75 -2.30
CA ALA A 382 4.39 -1.04 -2.96
C ALA A 382 3.75 0.02 -2.03
N VAL A 383 3.52 -0.31 -0.76
CA VAL A 383 2.99 0.65 0.23
C VAL A 383 4.00 1.78 0.48
N MET A 384 5.28 1.48 0.65
CA MET A 384 6.30 2.52 0.85
C MET A 384 6.46 3.44 -0.36
N THR A 385 6.36 2.91 -1.58
CA THR A 385 6.32 3.74 -2.80
C THR A 385 5.13 4.70 -2.76
N SER A 386 3.97 4.22 -2.31
CA SER A 386 2.75 5.04 -2.17
C SER A 386 2.90 6.12 -1.09
N ARG A 387 3.54 5.82 0.04
CA ARG A 387 3.87 6.80 1.09
C ARG A 387 4.83 7.88 0.60
N MET A 388 5.89 7.52 -0.15
CA MET A 388 6.79 8.50 -0.75
C MET A 388 6.10 9.34 -1.84
N GLN A 389 5.21 8.76 -2.64
CA GLN A 389 4.42 9.51 -3.60
C GLN A 389 3.47 10.50 -2.90
N LEU A 390 2.87 10.10 -1.78
CA LEU A 390 2.06 10.98 -0.95
C LEU A 390 2.91 12.15 -0.42
N ALA A 391 4.12 11.88 0.08
CA ALA A 391 5.04 12.92 0.53
C ALA A 391 5.37 13.91 -0.60
N LYS A 392 5.67 13.39 -1.80
CA LYS A 392 5.90 14.22 -2.98
C LYS A 392 4.70 15.10 -3.32
N ASN A 393 3.50 14.51 -3.34
CA ASN A 393 2.25 15.20 -3.67
C ASN A 393 1.88 16.27 -2.63
N LYS A 394 2.22 16.04 -1.35
CA LYS A 394 2.03 17.01 -0.27
C LYS A 394 3.07 18.15 -0.31
N GLY A 395 4.14 18.00 -1.10
CA GLY A 395 5.17 19.02 -1.31
C GLY A 395 6.40 18.86 -0.43
N CYS A 396 6.59 17.73 0.24
CA CYS A 396 7.78 17.46 1.05
C CYS A 396 9.06 17.55 0.18
N ASP A 397 10.15 17.99 0.78
CA ASP A 397 11.47 18.09 0.15
C ASP A 397 12.29 16.80 0.35
N ALA A 398 11.98 16.04 1.41
CA ALA A 398 12.57 14.75 1.72
C ALA A 398 11.63 13.88 2.57
N VAL A 399 12.03 12.64 2.81
CA VAL A 399 11.32 11.68 3.68
C VAL A 399 12.24 11.15 4.79
N GLU A 400 11.63 10.82 5.93
CA GLU A 400 12.23 10.10 7.04
C GLU A 400 11.50 8.76 7.18
N PRO A 401 12.02 7.67 6.59
CA PRO A 401 11.51 6.33 6.81
C PRO A 401 12.06 5.77 8.14
N ASP A 402 11.20 5.55 9.14
CA ASP A 402 11.60 5.02 10.44
C ASP A 402 11.57 3.47 10.50
N ASN A 403 12.17 2.93 11.56
CA ASN A 403 12.30 1.51 11.85
C ASN A 403 13.01 0.74 10.72
N ILE A 404 14.02 1.34 10.11
CA ILE A 404 14.77 0.73 9.01
C ILE A 404 16.03 -0.04 9.49
N ASP A 405 15.94 -0.61 10.69
CA ASP A 405 16.97 -1.38 11.40
C ASP A 405 16.37 -2.64 12.08
N GLY A 406 15.31 -3.21 11.51
CA GLY A 406 14.60 -4.35 12.11
C GLY A 406 15.47 -5.59 12.35
N TYR A 407 16.51 -5.80 11.54
CA TYR A 407 17.44 -6.93 11.72
C TYR A 407 18.23 -6.87 13.05
N SER A 408 18.51 -5.68 13.59
CA SER A 408 19.27 -5.54 14.84
C SER A 408 18.40 -5.73 16.08
N HIS A 409 17.10 -5.94 15.88
CA HIS A 409 16.12 -6.18 16.94
C HIS A 409 15.74 -7.67 17.05
N ASP A 410 16.44 -8.56 16.33
CA ASP A 410 16.22 -10.02 16.36
C ASP A 410 16.37 -10.64 17.77
N ASP A 411 17.24 -10.10 18.63
CA ASP A 411 17.48 -10.62 19.99
C ASP A 411 16.39 -10.21 21.02
N SER A 412 15.54 -9.24 20.68
CA SER A 412 14.38 -8.86 21.52
C SER A 412 13.22 -9.86 21.40
N ILE A 413 13.40 -10.88 20.55
CA ILE A 413 12.40 -11.87 20.18
C ILE A 413 12.64 -13.14 21.00
N SER A 414 11.93 -13.25 22.13
CA SER A 414 11.92 -14.47 22.92
C SER A 414 11.01 -15.53 22.27
N CYS A 415 11.42 -16.10 21.14
CA CYS A 415 10.70 -17.19 20.49
C CYS A 415 11.38 -18.54 20.76
N THR A 416 10.64 -19.46 21.36
CA THR A 416 11.11 -20.81 21.75
C THR A 416 10.92 -21.87 20.66
N ASP A 417 10.31 -21.53 19.52
CA ASP A 417 10.03 -22.49 18.45
C ASP A 417 10.83 -22.19 17.18
N GLN A 418 11.17 -23.27 16.48
CA GLN A 418 12.10 -23.42 15.36
C GLN A 418 11.68 -22.70 14.05
N ALA A 419 10.82 -21.68 14.12
CA ALA A 419 10.22 -20.97 12.98
C ALA A 419 10.44 -19.44 13.01
N CYS A 420 11.56 -18.95 13.58
CA CYS A 420 11.97 -17.55 13.43
C CYS A 420 12.62 -17.32 12.06
N TRP A 421 11.87 -16.75 11.13
CA TRP A 421 12.40 -16.13 9.92
C TRP A 421 12.98 -14.74 10.27
N GLY A 422 14.22 -14.68 10.76
CA GLY A 422 14.91 -13.42 11.10
C GLY A 422 15.18 -12.56 9.87
N LEU A 423 14.99 -11.25 9.99
CA LEU A 423 15.48 -10.30 8.99
C LEU A 423 16.99 -10.27 9.10
N THR A 424 17.72 -10.54 8.02
CA THR A 424 19.18 -10.47 8.06
C THR A 424 19.66 -9.05 7.80
N ALA A 425 20.87 -8.72 8.27
CA ALA A 425 21.56 -7.48 7.92
C ALA A 425 21.58 -7.23 6.38
N THR A 426 21.78 -8.29 5.59
CA THR A 426 21.74 -8.20 4.11
C THR A 426 20.36 -7.82 3.59
N ASN A 427 19.28 -8.33 4.19
CA ASN A 427 17.93 -7.93 3.81
C ASN A 427 17.69 -6.45 4.11
N GLN A 428 18.09 -5.99 5.29
CA GLN A 428 17.94 -4.57 5.68
C GLN A 428 18.73 -3.67 4.72
N LEU A 429 19.97 -4.03 4.41
CA LEU A 429 20.83 -3.26 3.51
C LEU A 429 20.23 -3.10 2.11
N ASP A 430 19.65 -4.18 1.57
CA ASP A 430 18.94 -4.15 0.27
C ASP A 430 17.70 -3.24 0.33
N TYR A 431 16.91 -3.35 1.39
CA TYR A 431 15.72 -2.54 1.57
C TYR A 431 16.04 -1.05 1.73
N ASN A 432 17.04 -0.70 2.53
CA ASN A 432 17.45 0.68 2.77
C ASN A 432 18.00 1.35 1.50
N ARG A 433 18.76 0.61 0.67
CA ARG A 433 19.19 1.10 -0.65
C ARG A 433 18.03 1.27 -1.62
N TRP A 434 17.05 0.37 -1.58
CA TRP A 434 15.85 0.49 -2.39
C TRP A 434 14.98 1.69 -1.97
N LEU A 435 14.82 1.94 -0.67
CA LEU A 435 14.12 3.12 -0.15
C LEU A 435 14.77 4.40 -0.69
N ALA A 436 16.11 4.50 -0.60
CA ALA A 436 16.85 5.65 -1.09
C ALA A 436 16.69 5.86 -2.61
N THR A 437 16.84 4.79 -3.38
CA THR A 437 16.65 4.83 -4.84
C THR A 437 15.24 5.28 -5.22
N THR A 438 14.23 4.82 -4.48
CA THR A 438 12.82 5.16 -4.73
C THR A 438 12.50 6.60 -4.35
N ALA A 439 12.99 7.10 -3.21
CA ALA A 439 12.85 8.51 -2.84
C ALA A 439 13.51 9.43 -3.89
N HIS A 440 14.71 9.06 -4.35
CA HIS A 440 15.44 9.83 -5.34
C HIS A 440 14.74 9.86 -6.70
N SER A 441 14.13 8.76 -7.15
CA SER A 441 13.36 8.73 -8.40
C SER A 441 12.10 9.60 -8.35
N LEU A 442 11.59 9.87 -7.15
CA LEU A 442 10.47 10.79 -6.89
C LEU A 442 10.93 12.23 -6.58
N CYS A 443 12.21 12.54 -6.76
CA CYS A 443 12.78 13.86 -6.47
C CYS A 443 12.58 14.29 -5.01
N LEU A 444 12.76 13.36 -4.08
CA LEU A 444 12.78 13.57 -2.64
C LEU A 444 14.19 13.27 -2.13
N GLY A 445 14.68 14.06 -1.16
CA GLY A 445 15.79 13.60 -0.33
C GLY A 445 15.34 12.49 0.64
N ILE A 446 16.29 11.82 1.28
CA ILE A 446 15.98 10.75 2.24
C ILE A 446 16.94 10.74 3.43
N ALA A 447 16.38 10.59 4.63
CA ALA A 447 17.12 10.41 5.88
C ALA A 447 17.46 8.93 6.12
N LEU A 448 18.69 8.63 6.51
CA LEU A 448 18.99 7.37 7.19
C LEU A 448 18.59 7.53 8.65
N LYS A 449 17.56 6.81 9.07
CA LYS A 449 17.09 6.78 10.45
C LYS A 449 17.76 5.62 11.19
N ASN A 450 18.54 5.92 12.23
CA ASN A 450 19.30 4.93 13.01
C ASN A 450 20.19 4.02 12.12
N ASP A 451 20.05 2.68 12.21
CA ASP A 451 20.81 1.66 11.44
C ASP A 451 22.34 1.86 11.45
N VAL A 452 22.87 2.11 12.65
CA VAL A 452 24.24 2.61 12.87
C VAL A 452 25.30 1.68 12.31
N ASP A 453 25.12 0.38 12.51
CA ASP A 453 26.03 -0.67 12.07
C ASP A 453 26.22 -0.71 10.55
N GLN A 454 25.21 -0.29 9.78
CA GLN A 454 25.25 -0.30 8.31
C GLN A 454 25.62 1.04 7.69
N ILE A 455 25.83 2.10 8.48
CA ILE A 455 26.23 3.43 8.00
C ILE A 455 27.38 3.39 6.96
N PRO A 456 28.48 2.63 7.17
CA PRO A 456 29.57 2.59 6.19
C PRO A 456 29.13 2.12 4.79
N ALA A 457 28.09 1.28 4.72
CA ALA A 457 27.57 0.71 3.48
C ALA A 457 26.38 1.48 2.89
N LEU A 458 25.74 2.34 3.70
CA LEU A 458 24.52 3.08 3.34
C LEU A 458 24.72 4.59 3.14
N ALA A 459 25.69 5.22 3.80
CA ALA A 459 25.82 6.68 3.81
C ALA A 459 25.94 7.32 2.42
N ALA A 460 26.44 6.59 1.42
CA ALA A 460 26.49 7.06 0.04
C ALA A 460 25.11 7.19 -0.61
N SER A 461 24.14 6.36 -0.19
CA SER A 461 22.77 6.32 -0.73
C SER A 461 21.83 7.37 -0.11
N PHE A 462 22.11 7.85 1.10
CA PHE A 462 21.22 8.76 1.84
C PHE A 462 21.71 10.21 1.84
N ASP A 463 20.82 11.19 1.98
CA ASP A 463 21.15 12.62 1.84
C ASP A 463 21.54 13.27 3.18
N PHE A 464 21.02 12.74 4.28
CA PHE A 464 21.31 13.12 5.66
C PHE A 464 20.95 11.97 6.60
N ALA A 465 21.24 12.12 7.89
CA ALA A 465 20.87 11.15 8.91
C ALA A 465 20.00 11.80 9.99
N ILE A 466 19.05 11.03 10.51
CA ILE A 466 18.36 11.29 11.77
C ILE A 466 18.70 10.14 12.71
N ASN A 467 19.10 10.43 13.93
CA ASN A 467 19.45 9.43 14.91
C ASN A 467 18.81 9.76 16.25
N GLU A 468 18.40 8.72 16.97
CA GLU A 468 18.06 8.83 18.38
C GLU A 468 19.20 8.30 19.25
N GLN A 469 19.63 9.10 20.21
CA GLN A 469 20.45 8.69 21.33
C GLN A 469 21.91 8.26 21.04
N CYS A 470 22.55 8.75 19.97
CA CYS A 470 23.91 8.30 19.66
C CYS A 470 24.91 8.68 20.76
N GLN A 471 24.66 9.77 21.51
CA GLN A 471 25.53 10.17 22.61
C GLN A 471 25.34 9.24 23.80
N LYS A 472 24.10 8.87 24.08
CA LYS A 472 23.76 7.92 25.15
C LYS A 472 24.41 6.56 24.92
N TYR A 473 24.42 6.10 23.67
CA TYR A 473 24.96 4.79 23.28
C TYR A 473 26.43 4.82 22.82
N ASN A 474 27.06 6.01 22.80
CA ASN A 474 28.46 6.19 22.36
C ASN A 474 28.70 5.62 20.95
N GLU A 475 27.88 6.06 20.00
CA GLU A 475 27.87 5.58 18.62
C GLU A 475 27.86 6.73 17.57
N CYS A 476 28.01 7.99 18.01
CA CYS A 476 27.97 9.15 17.11
C CYS A 476 29.14 9.17 16.09
N GLY A 477 30.25 8.49 16.38
CA GLY A 477 31.45 8.46 15.55
C GLY A 477 31.22 7.94 14.12
N ALA A 478 30.26 7.02 13.93
CA ALA A 478 29.89 6.52 12.61
C ALA A 478 29.28 7.65 11.75
N TYR A 479 28.34 8.41 12.30
CA TYR A 479 27.74 9.58 11.65
C TYR A 479 28.76 10.67 11.33
N LYS A 480 29.73 10.89 12.23
CA LYS A 480 30.83 11.84 11.96
C LYS A 480 31.55 11.46 10.67
N THR A 481 32.02 10.21 10.64
CA THR A 481 32.92 9.68 9.62
C THR A 481 32.26 9.67 8.25
N TRP A 482 30.99 9.25 8.17
CA TRP A 482 30.33 8.95 6.90
C TRP A 482 29.33 10.02 6.45
N PHE A 483 28.76 10.84 7.35
CA PHE A 483 27.85 11.93 6.98
C PHE A 483 28.52 13.30 7.07
N THR A 484 28.89 13.76 8.27
CA THR A 484 29.34 15.17 8.43
C THR A 484 30.67 15.47 7.72
N ASN A 485 31.62 14.53 7.68
CA ASN A 485 32.85 14.70 6.88
C ASN A 485 32.57 14.80 5.38
N ASN A 486 31.44 14.26 4.91
CA ASN A 486 30.94 14.38 3.54
C ASN A 486 29.93 15.52 3.37
N ASN A 487 29.91 16.49 4.30
CA ASN A 487 29.02 17.64 4.30
C ASN A 487 27.52 17.30 4.32
N LYS A 488 27.13 16.17 4.89
CA LYS A 488 25.72 15.79 5.09
C LYS A 488 25.27 16.09 6.52
N ALA A 489 24.02 16.54 6.68
CA ALA A 489 23.43 16.81 7.97
C ALA A 489 23.29 15.55 8.81
N VAL A 490 23.46 15.71 10.12
CA VAL A 490 23.13 14.72 11.13
C VAL A 490 22.27 15.42 12.18
N PHE A 491 21.03 14.95 12.29
CA PHE A 491 20.01 15.42 13.21
C PHE A 491 19.91 14.41 14.34
N ASN A 492 20.39 14.76 15.54
CA ASN A 492 20.42 13.85 16.68
C ASN A 492 19.36 14.21 17.72
N ALA A 493 18.56 13.26 18.16
CA ALA A 493 17.61 13.44 19.26
C ALA A 493 18.14 12.73 20.51
N GLU A 494 18.15 13.43 21.64
CA GLU A 494 18.47 12.85 22.95
C GLU A 494 17.27 12.99 23.88
N TYR A 495 17.15 12.08 24.83
CA TYR A 495 16.07 12.07 25.80
C TYR A 495 16.59 12.22 27.21
N ARG A 496 16.00 13.15 27.98
CA ARG A 496 16.22 13.22 29.42
C ARG A 496 15.64 12.01 30.13
N VAL A 497 14.44 11.59 29.74
CA VAL A 497 13.82 10.34 30.18
C VAL A 497 13.43 9.57 28.92
N ASP A 498 14.06 8.42 28.70
CA ASP A 498 13.76 7.59 27.53
C ASP A 498 12.48 6.76 27.72
N SER A 499 12.08 6.01 26.69
CA SER A 499 10.89 5.15 26.68
C SER A 499 10.96 4.04 27.72
N GLY A 500 12.16 3.62 28.13
CA GLY A 500 12.40 2.68 29.23
C GLY A 500 12.36 3.32 30.62
N GLY A 501 12.17 4.64 30.71
CA GLY A 501 12.14 5.40 31.96
C GLY A 501 13.52 5.73 32.53
N VAL A 502 14.61 5.48 31.78
CA VAL A 502 15.97 5.76 32.24
C VAL A 502 16.23 7.27 32.09
N THR A 503 16.68 7.89 33.19
CA THR A 503 17.00 9.32 33.21
C THR A 503 18.46 9.59 32.88
N THR A 504 18.72 10.49 31.92
CA THR A 504 20.05 11.03 31.60
C THR A 504 20.09 12.52 31.88
N ASN A 505 21.01 12.95 32.74
CA ASN A 505 21.18 14.36 33.13
C ASN A 505 22.01 15.11 32.10
N TRP A 506 21.45 15.42 30.94
CA TRP A 506 22.09 16.29 29.94
C TRP A 506 22.37 17.68 30.55
N THR A 507 23.64 18.08 30.61
CA THR A 507 24.08 19.28 31.34
C THR A 507 24.55 20.42 30.45
N ASN A 508 25.01 20.16 29.22
CA ASN A 508 25.45 21.20 28.29
C ASN A 508 25.30 20.77 26.81
N CYS A 509 25.41 21.75 25.91
CA CYS A 509 25.54 21.57 24.45
C CYS A 509 27.00 21.57 23.94
N THR A 510 27.97 21.76 24.83
CA THR A 510 29.38 22.00 24.45
C THR A 510 30.31 21.29 25.40
N GLY A 511 31.22 20.49 24.87
CA GLY A 511 32.23 19.78 25.65
C GLY A 511 32.29 18.32 25.27
N THR A 512 33.15 17.59 25.96
CA THR A 512 33.38 16.16 25.75
C THR A 512 33.02 15.42 27.03
N GLY A 513 32.08 14.47 26.97
CA GLY A 513 31.66 13.68 28.13
C GLY A 513 30.25 13.15 28.00
N ALA A 514 29.95 12.08 28.75
CA ALA A 514 28.72 11.29 28.67
C ALA A 514 27.39 12.03 29.01
N THR A 515 27.46 13.30 29.40
CA THR A 515 26.29 14.16 29.70
C THR A 515 26.26 15.45 28.87
N CYS A 516 27.14 15.57 27.88
CA CYS A 516 27.15 16.66 26.90
C CYS A 516 26.34 16.21 25.68
N ALA A 517 25.30 16.94 25.30
CA ALA A 517 24.40 16.54 24.20
C ALA A 517 25.06 16.60 22.80
N CYS A 518 26.28 17.14 22.71
CA CYS A 518 27.14 17.09 21.52
C CYS A 518 28.44 16.29 21.77
N GLY A 519 28.45 15.50 22.85
CA GLY A 519 29.62 15.03 23.59
C GLY A 519 30.33 13.77 23.15
N GLU A 520 30.48 13.51 21.85
CA GLU A 520 31.58 12.67 21.37
C GLU A 520 32.62 13.60 20.76
N SER A 521 33.85 13.54 21.29
CA SER A 521 34.97 14.48 21.09
C SER A 521 35.52 14.59 19.66
N GLY A 522 34.74 14.20 18.66
CA GLY A 522 35.12 14.22 17.26
C GLY A 522 34.47 15.34 16.45
N PHE A 523 33.23 15.75 16.72
CA PHE A 523 32.56 16.71 15.85
C PHE A 523 33.14 18.12 16.04
N VAL A 524 33.30 18.86 14.94
CA VAL A 524 33.49 20.31 15.05
C VAL A 524 32.18 20.88 15.59
N GLN A 525 32.26 21.78 16.59
CA GLN A 525 31.10 22.48 17.11
C GLN A 525 30.35 23.12 15.94
N GLY A 526 29.08 22.75 15.75
CA GLY A 526 28.33 23.18 14.59
C GLY A 526 27.88 22.06 13.66
N ASP A 527 28.65 20.98 13.55
CA ASP A 527 28.48 20.02 12.45
C ASP A 527 27.26 19.10 12.62
N MET A 528 26.96 18.70 13.85
CA MET A 528 25.77 17.92 14.23
C MET A 528 24.83 18.79 15.06
N ARG A 529 23.51 18.67 14.82
CA ARG A 529 22.47 19.41 15.56
C ARG A 529 21.70 18.47 16.47
N THR A 530 21.77 18.72 17.78
CA THR A 530 21.08 17.90 18.76
C THR A 530 19.84 18.60 19.31
N LEU A 531 18.70 17.92 19.35
CA LEU A 531 17.54 18.28 20.16
C LEU A 531 17.51 17.37 21.38
N VAL A 532 17.41 17.93 22.59
CA VAL A 532 17.24 17.17 23.82
C VAL A 532 15.80 17.34 24.29
N PHE A 533 15.00 16.28 24.24
CA PHE A 533 13.63 16.25 24.72
C PHE A 533 13.56 15.90 26.21
N SER A 534 12.52 16.39 26.90
CA SER A 534 12.33 16.12 28.33
C SER A 534 11.89 14.67 28.58
N THR A 535 11.14 14.10 27.65
CA THR A 535 10.67 12.70 27.60
C THR A 535 10.81 12.16 26.18
N ALA A 536 10.53 10.87 25.95
CA ALA A 536 10.48 10.27 24.61
C ALA A 536 9.39 10.83 23.67
N SER A 537 8.54 11.76 24.12
CA SER A 537 7.53 12.41 23.26
C SER A 537 8.17 13.39 22.28
N VAL A 538 7.94 13.18 20.98
CA VAL A 538 8.57 13.94 19.90
C VAL A 538 7.69 15.16 19.55
N ARG A 539 7.78 16.19 20.40
CA ARG A 539 7.06 17.47 20.25
C ARG A 539 7.98 18.66 20.47
N TYR A 540 7.79 19.74 19.70
CA TYR A 540 8.67 20.92 19.80
C TYR A 540 8.62 21.59 21.19
N ASP A 541 7.46 21.54 21.86
CA ASP A 541 7.24 22.10 23.19
C ASP A 541 7.75 21.19 24.32
N ASN A 542 8.19 19.97 23.99
CA ASN A 542 8.84 19.04 24.90
C ASN A 542 10.38 19.20 24.92
N ILE A 543 10.94 20.08 24.09
CA ILE A 543 12.38 20.30 24.00
C ILE A 543 12.89 20.98 25.27
N HIS A 544 13.77 20.28 25.98
CA HIS A 544 14.49 20.80 27.13
C HIS A 544 15.64 21.72 26.72
N LEU A 545 16.37 21.33 25.68
CA LEU A 545 17.57 22.03 25.21
C LEU A 545 17.77 21.76 23.72
N ALA A 546 18.12 22.78 22.95
CA ALA A 546 18.52 22.65 21.55
C ALA A 546 19.97 23.11 21.36
N CYS A 547 20.79 22.28 20.71
CA CYS A 547 22.20 22.52 20.50
C CYS A 547 22.47 22.93 19.05
N TRP A 548 22.56 24.25 18.85
CA TRP A 548 22.84 24.94 17.59
C TRP A 548 24.29 25.37 17.44
#